data_AF-A0AAX3QH68-F1
#
_entry.id   AF-A0AAX3QH68-F1
#
_cell.length_a   1.000
_cell.length_b   1.000
_cell.length_c   1.000
_cell.angle_alpha   90.00
_cell.angle_beta   90.00
_cell.angle_gamma   90.00
#
_symmetry.space_group_name_H-M   'P 1'
#
loop_
_entity.id
_entity.type
_entity.pdbx_description
1 polymer ?
#
loop_
_entity_poly.entity_id
_entity_poly.type
_entity_poly.pdbx_seq_one_letter_code
_entity_poly.pdbx_strand_id
1 'polypeptide(L)' 'MKVKHGLSQYRLNYAKGHATYIAEMVVKVELLFHLSQEGHIDEEKAENGIQNLRNEIKQTTEYFLGYIEQREDKRKEN' A
#
# COMPACT_ATOMS: atom_id res chain seq x y z
N MET A 1 9.84 11.54 22.11
CA MET A 1 11.12 10.80 22.13
C MET A 1 11.86 11.14 20.84
N LYS A 2 13.02 11.80 20.89
CA LYS A 2 13.79 12.02 19.65
C LYS A 2 14.38 10.67 19.22
N VAL A 3 14.24 10.31 17.95
CA VAL A 3 14.47 8.95 17.43
C VAL A 3 15.72 8.89 16.55
N LYS A 4 16.48 7.79 16.65
CA LYS A 4 17.58 7.51 15.71
C LYS A 4 16.97 7.24 14.33
N HIS A 5 17.65 7.65 13.25
CA HIS A 5 17.23 7.44 11.86
C HIS A 5 15.95 8.16 11.41
N GLY A 6 15.40 9.08 12.22
CA GLY A 6 14.18 9.82 11.84
C GLY A 6 12.91 8.95 11.76
N LEU A 7 12.95 7.73 12.32
CA LEU A 7 11.84 6.77 12.33
C LEU A 7 11.36 6.50 13.75
N SER A 8 10.04 6.36 13.92
CA SER A 8 9.43 6.00 15.20
C SER A 8 8.66 4.69 15.09
N GLN A 9 8.47 3.99 16.21
CA GLN A 9 7.63 2.79 16.23
C GLN A 9 6.22 3.06 15.72
N TYR A 10 5.67 4.24 16.02
CA TYR A 10 4.40 4.70 15.46
C TYR A 10 4.43 4.69 13.93
N ARG A 11 5.42 5.34 13.29
CA ARG A 11 5.54 5.39 11.83
C ARG A 11 5.72 3.99 11.23
N LEU A 12 6.52 3.13 11.87
CA LEU A 12 6.72 1.75 11.44
C LEU A 12 5.42 0.92 11.53
N ASN A 13 4.59 1.13 12.55
CA ASN A 13 3.31 0.44 12.68
C ASN A 13 2.35 0.84 11.55
N TYR A 14 2.26 2.13 11.21
CA TYR A 14 1.45 2.59 10.07
C TYR A 14 1.98 2.08 8.74
N ALA A 15 3.30 2.09 8.54
CA ALA A 15 3.92 1.52 7.34
C ALA A 15 3.56 0.04 7.17
N LYS A 16 3.61 -0.76 8.25
CA LYS A 16 3.17 -2.17 8.23
C LYS A 16 1.69 -2.32 7.86
N GLY A 17 0.83 -1.45 8.39
CA GLY A 17 -0.59 -1.42 8.03
C GLY A 17 -0.79 -1.19 6.53
N HIS A 18 -0.14 -0.17 5.97
CA HIS A 18 -0.21 0.10 4.53
C HIS A 18 0.37 -1.03 3.67
N ALA A 19 1.49 -1.64 4.07
CA ALA A 19 2.07 -2.77 3.35
C ALA A 19 1.14 -3.99 3.33
N THR A 20 0.48 -4.28 4.46
CA THR A 20 -0.52 -5.35 4.56
C THR A 20 -1.70 -5.08 3.64
N TYR A 21 -2.21 -3.85 3.66
CA TYR A 21 -3.32 -3.43 2.81
C TYR A 21 -2.97 -3.52 1.31
N ILE A 22 -1.75 -3.15 0.92
CA ILE A 22 -1.27 -3.32 -0.47
C ILE A 22 -1.29 -4.80 -0.88
N ALA A 23 -0.82 -5.70 -0.01
CA ALA A 23 -0.84 -7.14 -0.30
C ALA A 23 -2.29 -7.65 -0.51
N GLU A 24 -3.23 -7.23 0.34
CA GLU A 24 -4.64 -7.56 0.19
C GLU A 24 -5.24 -7.03 -1.12
N MET A 25 -4.86 -5.83 -1.56
CA MET A 25 -5.31 -5.28 -2.85
C MET A 25 -4.77 -6.10 -4.02
N VAL A 26 -3.52 -6.57 -3.96
CA VAL A 26 -2.95 -7.46 -4.99
C VAL A 26 -3.71 -8.78 -5.05
N VAL A 27 -4.07 -9.37 -3.90
CA VAL A 27 -4.92 -10.57 -3.86
C VAL A 27 -6.29 -10.33 -4.51
N LYS A 28 -6.89 -9.14 -4.32
CA LYS A 28 -8.15 -8.79 -4.99
C LYS A 28 -7.99 -8.64 -6.50
N VAL A 29 -6.85 -8.10 -6.97
CA VAL A 29 -6.53 -8.04 -8.40
C VAL A 29 -6.46 -9.45 -9.00
N GLU A 30 -5.75 -10.37 -8.34
CA GLU A 30 -5.65 -11.77 -8.73
C GLU A 30 -7.03 -12.45 -8.78
N LEU A 31 -7.86 -12.23 -7.75
CA LEU A 31 -9.23 -12.76 -7.72
C LEU A 31 -10.08 -12.26 -8.89
N LEU A 32 -10.08 -10.94 -9.16
CA LEU A 32 -10.83 -10.36 -10.28
C LEU A 32 -10.35 -10.91 -11.63
N PHE A 33 -9.04 -11.06 -11.79
CA PHE A 33 -8.46 -11.67 -12.98
C PHE A 33 -8.98 -13.09 -13.18
N HIS A 34 -8.90 -13.96 -12.17
CA HIS A 34 -9.37 -15.35 -12.30
C HIS A 34 -10.87 -15.45 -12.56
N LEU A 35 -11.69 -14.68 -11.83
CA LEU A 35 -13.14 -14.69 -12.03
C LEU A 35 -13.51 -14.23 -13.46
N SER A 36 -12.77 -13.28 -14.03
CA SER A 36 -12.99 -12.84 -15.40
C SER A 36 -12.59 -13.91 -16.42
N GLN A 37 -11.42 -14.54 -16.23
CA GLN A 37 -10.95 -15.63 -17.10
C GLN A 37 -11.89 -16.84 -17.11
N GLU A 38 -12.50 -17.14 -15.97
CA GLU A 38 -13.46 -18.25 -15.81
C GLU A 38 -14.89 -17.88 -16.24
N GLY A 39 -15.14 -16.63 -16.65
CA GLY A 39 -16.45 -16.15 -17.07
C GLY A 39 -17.45 -15.96 -15.93
N HIS A 40 -16.98 -15.90 -14.69
CA HIS A 40 -17.80 -15.63 -13.51
C HIS A 40 -18.15 -14.15 -13.36
N ILE A 41 -17.34 -13.26 -13.91
CA ILE A 41 -17.63 -11.81 -14.01
C ILE A 41 -17.36 -11.30 -15.42
N ASP A 42 -18.08 -10.24 -15.76
CA ASP A 42 -17.88 -9.49 -17.00
C ASP A 42 -16.48 -8.86 -17.07
N GLU A 43 -15.85 -8.90 -18.24
CA GLU A 43 -14.48 -8.44 -18.47
C GLU A 43 -14.33 -6.94 -18.20
N GLU A 44 -15.27 -6.11 -18.66
CA GLU A 44 -15.23 -4.66 -18.45
C GLU A 44 -15.33 -4.33 -16.96
N LYS A 45 -16.16 -5.06 -16.21
CA LYS A 45 -16.24 -4.91 -14.75
C LYS A 45 -14.94 -5.31 -14.05
N ALA A 46 -14.31 -6.40 -14.49
CA ALA A 46 -13.03 -6.85 -13.95
C ALA A 46 -11.93 -5.81 -14.21
N GLU A 47 -11.82 -5.31 -15.45
CA GLU A 47 -10.83 -4.33 -15.85
C GLU A 47 -10.97 -3.01 -15.07
N ASN A 48 -12.20 -2.51 -14.94
CA ASN A 48 -12.48 -1.32 -14.12
C ASN A 48 -12.12 -1.53 -12.64
N GLY A 49 -12.43 -2.72 -12.08
CA GLY A 49 -12.08 -3.07 -10.71
C GLY A 49 -10.56 -3.12 -10.49
N ILE A 50 -9.83 -3.75 -11.41
CA ILE A 50 -8.36 -3.84 -11.38
C ILE A 50 -7.74 -2.44 -11.52
N GLN A 51 -8.25 -1.58 -12.40
CA GLN A 51 -7.75 -0.23 -12.57
C GLN A 51 -7.95 0.63 -11.31
N ASN A 52 -9.08 0.49 -10.64
CA ASN A 52 -9.34 1.17 -9.37
C ASN A 52 -8.38 0.69 -8.27
N LEU A 53 -8.20 -0.62 -8.13
CA LEU A 53 -7.25 -1.21 -7.18
C LEU A 53 -5.81 -0.75 -7.46
N ARG A 54 -5.40 -0.67 -8.74
CA ARG A 54 -4.08 -0.14 -9.13
C ARG A 54 -3.88 1.30 -8.68
N ASN A 55 -4.89 2.15 -8.86
CA ASN A 55 -4.82 3.55 -8.42
C ASN A 55 -4.71 3.65 -6.88
N GLU A 56 -5.46 2.81 -6.16
CA GLU A 56 -5.44 2.76 -4.69
C GLU A 56 -4.10 2.22 -4.15
N ILE A 57 -3.53 1.19 -4.80
CA ILE A 57 -2.17 0.70 -4.50
C ILE A 57 -1.15 1.82 -4.65
N LYS A 58 -1.23 2.61 -5.73
CA LYS A 58 -0.31 3.73 -5.96
C LYS A 58 -0.37 4.74 -4.81
N GLN A 59 -1.58 5.22 -4.47
CA GLN A 59 -1.77 6.18 -3.39
C GLN A 59 -1.31 5.60 -2.03
N THR A 60 -1.65 4.34 -1.75
CA THR A 60 -1.25 3.67 -0.51
C THR A 60 0.27 3.49 -0.42
N THR A 61 0.93 3.24 -1.55
CA THR A 61 2.39 3.16 -1.63
C THR A 61 3.04 4.50 -1.29
N GLU A 62 2.47 5.61 -1.76
CA GLU A 62 2.96 6.95 -1.40
C GLU A 62 2.89 7.19 0.12
N TYR A 63 1.79 6.79 0.78
CA TYR A 63 1.69 6.87 2.24
C TYR A 63 2.70 5.94 2.94
N PHE A 64 2.80 4.69 2.50
CA PHE A 64 3.77 3.72 3.01
C PHE A 64 5.20 4.29 2.98
N LEU A 65 5.62 4.80 1.81
CA LEU A 65 6.93 5.42 1.62
C LEU A 65 7.10 6.64 2.54
N GLY A 66 6.08 7.50 2.63
CA GLY A 66 6.09 8.65 3.52
C GLY A 66 6.22 8.30 5.01
N TYR A 67 5.81 7.11 5.44
CA TYR A 67 6.00 6.64 6.82
C TYR A 67 7.40 6.06 7.07
N ILE A 68 8.03 5.43 6.07
CA ILE A 68 9.41 4.90 6.18
C ILE A 68 10.50 5.90 5.78
N GLU A 69 10.11 7.08 5.31
CA GLU A 69 11.03 8.18 5.04
C GLU A 69 11.78 8.59 6.32
N GLN A 70 13.11 8.65 6.20
CA GLN A 70 14.01 9.03 7.29
C GLN A 70 14.08 10.56 7.43
N ARG A 71 13.13 11.13 8.15
CA ARG A 71 12.98 12.57 8.32
C ARG A 71 14.11 13.21 9.13
N GLU A 72 14.86 14.13 8.52
CA GLU A 72 15.96 14.86 9.16
C GLU A 72 15.49 15.72 10.33
N ASP A 73 14.33 16.37 10.21
CA ASP A 73 13.70 17.19 11.26
C ASP A 73 13.31 16.39 12.53
N LYS A 74 13.36 15.06 12.44
CA LYS A 74 13.07 14.14 13.55
C LYS A 74 14.31 13.41 14.07
N ARG A 75 15.48 13.64 13.48
CA ARG A 75 16.76 13.05 13.94
C ARG A 75 17.25 13.78 15.20
N LYS A 76 17.91 13.04 16.09
CA LYS A 76 18.82 13.66 17.07
C LYS A 76 20.10 14.02 16.34
N GLU A 77 20.49 15.30 16.37
CA GLU A 77 21.90 15.66 16.24
C GLU A 77 22.65 14.99 17.40
N ASN A 78 23.78 14.35 17.08
CA ASN A 78 24.65 13.71 18.05
C ASN A 78 25.38 14.74 18.89
#